data_AF-A0AAD6DQ67-F1
#
_entry.id   AF-A0AAD6DQ67-F1
#
_cell.length_a   1.000
_cell.length_b   1.000
_cell.length_c   1.000
_cell.angle_alpha   90.00
_cell.angle_beta   90.00
_cell.angle_gamma   90.00
#
_symmetry.space_group_name_H-M   'P 1'
#
loop_
_entity.id
_entity.type
_entity.pdbx_description
1 polymer ?
#
loop_
_entity_poly.entity_id
_entity_poly.type
_entity_poly.pdbx_seq_one_letter_code
_entity_poly.pdbx_strand_id
1 'polypeptide(L)'
;MEDSIMSDLISSTNVDSAVAIKPEIFQQRRQPKQNRRGSYDPEPDYSAIMRRRFQEHDGGRRTSRACDRCKCRKLPCDSNGHGCNNCAKADKPCNVTDQITGETNPRDIITKMRKELSSLKRQVQDKDNEIYEMKQCIQDQAHQIQILRHGPPSDCLDPGSCYNTRAMIECLSPGSITDIPGLSFDPSPGPETPPWALGDDPMCGWNE
;
A
#
# COMPACT_ATOMS: atom_id res chain seq x y z
N MET A 1 59.07 -30.37 -32.71
CA MET A 1 59.73 -30.03 -31.44
C MET A 1 60.96 -29.24 -31.80
N GLU A 2 60.81 -27.92 -31.97
CA GLU A 2 61.89 -26.95 -31.81
C GLU A 2 61.24 -25.72 -31.16
N ASP A 3 61.89 -25.30 -30.09
CA ASP A 3 61.49 -24.35 -29.05
C ASP A 3 61.59 -22.91 -29.58
N SER A 4 60.67 -21.98 -29.30
CA SER A 4 60.41 -21.26 -28.05
C SER A 4 61.59 -20.45 -27.48
N ILE A 5 61.32 -19.13 -27.39
CA ILE A 5 61.89 -18.11 -26.48
C ILE A 5 63.20 -17.43 -26.88
N MET A 6 63.09 -16.18 -27.34
CA MET A 6 63.94 -15.11 -26.78
C MET A 6 63.18 -13.78 -26.81
N SER A 7 62.79 -13.36 -25.62
CA SER A 7 62.30 -12.03 -25.27
C SER A 7 63.46 -11.06 -25.03
N ASP A 8 63.10 -9.78 -25.06
CA ASP A 8 63.84 -8.60 -24.57
C ASP A 8 64.76 -7.90 -25.59
N LEU A 9 64.40 -6.66 -25.95
CA LEU A 9 65.12 -5.46 -25.50
C LEU A 9 64.47 -4.18 -26.07
N ILE A 10 63.76 -3.47 -25.18
CA ILE A 10 63.81 -2.03 -24.94
C ILE A 10 64.01 -1.14 -26.19
N SER A 11 62.93 -0.53 -26.67
CA SER A 11 63.00 0.74 -27.40
C SER A 11 62.18 1.79 -26.65
N SER A 12 62.90 2.61 -25.91
CA SER A 12 62.43 3.88 -25.36
C SER A 12 61.95 4.79 -26.48
N THR A 13 60.88 5.56 -26.27
CA THR A 13 60.96 7.03 -26.14
C THR A 13 59.58 7.70 -26.13
N ASN A 14 59.51 8.74 -25.30
CA ASN A 14 58.62 9.90 -25.34
C ASN A 14 57.23 9.80 -24.70
N VAL A 15 57.20 10.08 -23.40
CA VAL A 15 56.04 10.69 -22.73
C VAL A 15 56.49 11.88 -21.87
N ASP A 16 57.06 12.90 -22.51
CA ASP A 16 57.08 14.25 -21.94
C ASP A 16 55.77 14.95 -22.31
N SER A 17 54.75 14.72 -21.51
CA SER A 17 53.58 15.61 -21.45
C SER A 17 53.31 15.91 -19.99
N ALA A 18 54.07 16.90 -19.49
CA ALA A 18 53.76 17.58 -18.25
C ALA A 18 52.42 18.31 -18.42
N VAL A 19 51.32 17.63 -18.09
CA VAL A 19 50.02 18.28 -17.91
C VAL A 19 50.17 19.18 -16.69
N ALA A 20 50.30 20.48 -16.95
CA ALA A 20 50.25 21.51 -15.93
C ALA A 20 48.86 21.49 -15.29
N ILE A 21 48.72 20.73 -14.21
CA ILE A 21 47.57 20.81 -13.31
C ILE A 21 47.67 22.20 -12.64
N LYS A 22 46.96 23.17 -13.21
CA LYS A 22 46.72 24.44 -12.52
C LYS A 22 46.04 24.09 -11.19
N PRO A 23 46.58 24.48 -10.02
CA PRO A 23 45.86 24.33 -8.78
C PRO A 23 44.65 25.27 -8.87
N GLU A 24 43.48 24.73 -9.19
CA GLU A 24 42.24 25.45 -8.98
C GLU A 24 42.15 25.74 -7.49
N ILE A 25 42.41 27.00 -7.14
CA ILE A 25 42.18 27.52 -5.81
C ILE A 25 40.67 27.43 -5.60
N PHE A 26 40.24 26.37 -4.91
CA PHE A 26 38.87 26.17 -4.47
C PHE A 26 38.55 27.26 -3.44
N GLN A 27 38.24 28.46 -3.93
CA GLN A 27 37.75 29.56 -3.10
C GLN A 27 36.37 29.14 -2.62
N GLN A 28 36.32 28.42 -1.51
CA GLN A 28 35.09 28.18 -0.78
C GLN A 28 34.50 29.56 -0.49
N ARG A 29 33.42 29.92 -1.18
CA ARG A 29 32.66 31.14 -0.90
C ARG A 29 32.27 31.08 0.57
N ARG A 30 32.99 31.83 1.42
CA ARG A 30 32.66 31.94 2.84
C ARG A 30 31.27 32.57 2.88
N GLN A 31 30.27 31.76 3.24
CA GLN A 31 28.92 32.29 3.33
C GLN A 31 28.90 33.45 4.33
N PRO A 32 28.19 34.54 4.01
CA PRO A 32 28.09 35.67 4.91
C PRO A 32 27.57 35.18 6.27
N LYS A 33 28.27 35.55 7.35
CA LYS A 33 27.82 35.25 8.71
C LYS A 33 26.45 35.91 8.87
N GLN A 34 25.40 35.09 8.98
CA GLN A 34 24.06 35.64 9.21
C GLN A 34 24.05 36.35 10.56
N ASN A 35 23.59 37.61 10.56
CA ASN A 35 23.41 38.37 11.78
C ASN A 35 22.49 37.59 12.73
N ARG A 36 22.88 37.53 14.01
CA ARG A 36 22.00 36.97 15.04
C ARG A 36 20.75 37.85 15.08
N ARG A 37 19.59 37.23 14.92
CA ARG A 37 18.29 37.90 15.06
C ARG A 37 18.23 38.57 16.44
N GLY A 38 17.71 39.80 16.49
CA GLY A 38 17.46 40.49 17.74
C GLY A 38 16.40 39.78 18.56
N SER A 39 16.38 40.00 19.87
CA SER A 39 15.44 39.32 20.78
C SER A 39 13.96 39.64 20.51
N TYR A 40 13.67 40.78 19.86
CA TYR A 40 12.32 41.26 19.57
C TYR A 40 11.91 41.09 18.11
N ASP A 41 12.81 40.54 17.27
CA ASP A 41 12.46 40.29 15.87
C ASP A 41 11.46 39.11 15.79
N PRO A 42 10.38 39.23 14.99
CA PRO A 42 9.42 38.15 14.83
C PRO A 42 10.08 36.89 14.24
N GLU A 43 9.61 35.72 14.65
CA GLU A 43 10.12 34.45 14.13
C GLU A 43 9.76 34.32 12.64
N PRO A 44 10.73 34.01 11.75
CA PRO A 44 10.44 33.93 10.33
C PRO A 44 9.71 32.63 9.99
N ASP A 45 9.01 32.66 8.86
CA ASP A 45 8.42 31.46 8.27
C ASP A 45 9.52 30.53 7.73
N TYR A 46 9.81 29.48 8.51
CA TYR A 46 10.80 28.47 8.14
C TYR A 46 10.39 27.65 6.93
N SER A 47 9.09 27.45 6.70
CA SER A 47 8.59 26.67 5.58
C SER A 47 8.76 27.41 4.27
N ALA A 48 8.49 28.73 4.22
CA ALA A 48 8.84 29.57 3.07
C ALA A 48 10.36 29.54 2.77
N ILE A 49 11.20 29.60 3.80
CA ILE A 49 12.66 29.50 3.65
C ILE A 49 13.04 28.14 3.05
N MET A 50 12.42 27.04 3.47
CA MET A 50 12.72 25.71 2.95
C MET A 50 12.24 25.50 1.53
N ARG A 51 11.03 25.96 1.18
CA ARG A 51 10.52 25.94 -0.19
C ARG A 51 11.50 26.63 -1.15
N ARG A 52 11.97 27.83 -0.80
CA ARG A 52 12.97 28.54 -1.61
C ARG A 52 14.28 27.77 -1.74
N ARG A 53 14.79 27.21 -0.63
CA ARG A 53 16.03 26.41 -0.66
C ARG A 53 15.91 25.17 -1.54
N PHE A 54 14.75 24.51 -1.57
CA PHE A 54 14.54 23.35 -2.44
C PHE A 54 14.40 23.76 -3.91
N GLN A 55 13.78 24.90 -4.20
CA GLN A 55 13.73 25.46 -5.55
C GLN A 55 15.10 25.92 -6.08
N GLU A 56 15.95 26.47 -5.22
CA GLU A 56 17.28 26.96 -5.61
C GLU A 56 18.33 25.83 -5.76
N HIS A 57 18.13 24.69 -5.10
CA HIS A 57 19.05 23.56 -5.11
C HIS A 57 18.40 22.32 -5.75
N ASP A 58 18.40 22.28 -7.07
CA ASP A 58 18.03 21.10 -7.84
C ASP A 58 19.05 19.96 -7.63
N GLY A 59 18.61 18.81 -7.10
CA GLY A 59 19.31 17.53 -7.37
C GLY A 59 19.94 16.77 -6.21
N GLY A 60 19.67 17.08 -4.95
CA GLY A 60 20.11 16.25 -3.83
C GLY A 60 19.14 15.11 -3.49
N ARG A 61 19.32 13.89 -4.04
CA ARG A 61 18.45 12.70 -3.76
C ARG A 61 18.35 12.26 -2.29
N ARG A 62 19.04 12.93 -1.35
CA ARG A 62 18.92 12.64 0.10
C ARG A 62 17.82 13.49 0.73
N THR A 63 16.64 12.91 0.86
CA THR A 63 15.54 13.49 1.66
C THR A 63 15.86 13.42 3.15
N SER A 64 16.48 14.48 3.69
CA SER A 64 16.68 14.57 5.14
C SER A 64 15.32 14.67 5.85
N ARG A 65 15.01 13.72 6.75
CA ARG A 65 13.72 13.57 7.46
C ARG A 65 13.43 14.61 8.55
N ALA A 66 14.19 15.70 8.60
CA ALA A 66 14.04 16.75 9.60
C ALA A 66 12.96 17.77 9.19
N CYS A 67 12.21 18.29 10.15
CA CYS A 67 11.25 19.36 9.91
C CYS A 67 11.92 20.70 9.54
N ASP A 68 11.15 21.61 8.95
CA ASP A 68 11.67 22.87 8.40
C ASP A 68 12.37 23.73 9.46
N ARG A 69 11.76 23.84 10.65
CA ARG A 69 12.33 24.60 11.77
C ARG A 69 13.66 24.03 12.26
N CYS A 70 13.74 22.71 12.47
CA CYS A 70 14.99 22.07 12.90
C CYS A 70 16.06 22.18 11.81
N LYS A 71 15.68 22.08 10.54
CA LYS A 71 16.59 22.22 9.41
C LYS A 71 17.13 23.66 9.28
N CYS A 72 16.29 24.67 9.48
CA CYS A 72 16.71 26.08 9.50
C CYS A 72 17.64 26.39 10.67
N ARG A 73 17.29 25.93 11.88
CA ARG A 73 18.05 26.22 13.11
C ARG A 73 19.22 25.28 13.37
N LYS A 74 19.42 24.26 12.52
CA LYS A 74 20.42 23.20 12.68
C LYS A 74 20.31 22.50 14.04
N LEU A 75 19.07 22.25 14.48
CA LEU A 75 18.76 21.53 15.71
C LEU A 75 18.54 20.04 15.42
N PRO A 76 18.79 19.14 16.38
CA PRO A 76 18.38 17.74 16.25
C PRO A 76 16.86 17.65 16.06
N CYS A 77 16.42 16.72 15.23
CA CYS A 77 15.01 16.54 14.91
C CYS A 77 14.59 15.10 15.20
N ASP A 78 13.92 14.90 16.33
CA ASP A 78 13.33 13.61 16.69
C ASP A 78 12.18 13.25 15.72
N SER A 79 11.94 11.96 15.48
CA SER A 79 10.96 11.47 14.50
C SER A 79 9.64 11.01 15.13
N ASN A 80 9.10 11.77 16.08
CA ASN A 80 7.81 11.48 16.71
C ASN A 80 6.63 11.75 15.75
N GLY A 81 5.57 10.93 15.85
CA GLY A 81 4.42 10.95 14.94
C GLY A 81 3.54 12.21 15.00
N HIS A 82 3.55 12.93 16.13
CA HIS A 82 2.80 14.19 16.32
C HIS A 82 3.63 15.46 16.10
N GLY A 83 4.94 15.32 15.84
CA GLY A 83 5.88 16.44 15.78
C GLY A 83 7.11 16.21 16.65
N CYS A 84 8.23 16.86 16.34
CA CYS A 84 9.47 16.68 17.13
C CYS A 84 9.38 17.42 18.48
N ASN A 85 10.12 16.92 19.48
CA ASN A 85 10.13 17.51 20.82
C ASN A 85 10.58 18.98 20.83
N ASN A 86 11.49 19.36 19.93
CA ASN A 86 11.99 20.74 19.85
C ASN A 86 10.94 21.74 19.33
N CYS A 87 10.00 21.29 18.49
CA CYS A 87 8.87 22.12 18.08
C CYS A 87 7.78 22.14 19.15
N ALA A 88 7.52 20.99 19.79
CA ALA A 88 6.56 20.89 20.89
C ALA A 88 6.94 21.80 22.08
N LYS A 89 8.20 21.77 22.53
CA LYS A 89 8.69 22.64 23.63
C LYS A 89 8.66 24.14 23.32
N ALA A 90 8.60 24.51 22.04
CA ALA A 90 8.55 25.89 21.60
C ALA A 90 7.13 26.36 21.25
N ASP A 91 6.14 25.47 21.40
CA ASP A 91 4.75 25.67 20.96
C ASP A 91 4.66 26.17 19.51
N LYS A 92 5.47 25.57 18.63
CA LYS A 92 5.50 25.89 17.19
C LYS A 92 5.04 24.71 16.34
N PRO A 93 4.37 24.98 15.20
CA PRO A 93 3.95 23.92 14.29
C PRO A 93 5.16 23.15 13.74
N CYS A 94 5.05 21.83 13.71
CA CYS A 94 6.06 20.95 13.13
C CYS A 94 5.70 20.66 11.67
N ASN A 95 6.16 21.53 10.77
CA ASN A 95 5.91 21.41 9.34
C ASN A 95 7.10 20.77 8.61
N VAL A 96 6.77 20.00 7.58
CA VAL A 96 7.74 19.39 6.68
C VAL A 96 7.35 19.81 5.27
N THR A 97 8.29 20.45 4.59
CA THR A 97 8.16 20.72 3.16
C THR A 97 8.72 19.55 2.38
N ASP A 98 7.92 18.97 1.49
CA ASP A 98 8.37 17.95 0.56
C ASP A 98 9.24 18.59 -0.54
N GLN A 99 10.35 17.95 -0.85
CA GLN A 99 11.34 18.43 -1.82
C GLN A 99 10.89 18.23 -3.25
N ILE A 100 10.00 17.26 -3.50
CA ILE A 100 9.52 16.93 -4.84
C ILE A 100 8.34 17.84 -5.19
N THR A 101 7.33 17.88 -4.32
CA THR A 101 6.11 18.66 -4.56
C THR A 101 6.26 20.12 -4.18
N GLY A 102 7.20 20.47 -3.29
CA GLY A 102 7.33 21.81 -2.74
C GLY A 102 6.21 22.19 -1.76
N GLU A 103 5.32 21.24 -1.44
CA GLU A 103 4.21 21.47 -0.53
C GLU A 103 4.64 21.37 0.93
N THR A 104 4.15 22.29 1.75
CA THR A 104 4.37 22.30 3.19
C THR A 104 3.19 21.65 3.88
N ASN A 105 3.42 20.50 4.50
CA ASN A 105 2.41 19.80 5.26
C ASN A 105 2.83 19.64 6.74
N PRO A 106 1.86 19.58 7.68
CA PRO A 106 2.17 19.24 9.05
C PRO A 106 2.73 17.81 9.08
N ARG A 107 3.69 17.55 9.97
CA ARG A 107 4.39 16.26 10.02
C ARG A 107 3.46 15.08 10.28
N ASP A 108 2.34 15.32 10.96
CA ASP A 108 1.36 14.31 11.35
C ASP A 108 0.32 14.00 10.25
N ILE A 109 0.39 14.66 9.08
CA ILE A 109 -0.57 14.50 7.99
C ILE A 109 -0.73 13.03 7.58
N ILE A 110 0.38 12.30 7.40
CA ILE A 110 0.35 10.90 6.96
C ILE A 110 -0.34 10.02 8.00
N THR A 111 -0.10 10.29 9.28
CA THR A 111 -0.72 9.55 10.39
C THR A 111 -2.23 9.81 10.42
N LYS A 112 -2.64 11.06 10.24
CA LYS A 112 -4.06 11.44 10.15
C LYS A 112 -4.74 10.77 8.96
N MET A 113 -4.13 10.87 7.77
CA MET A 113 -4.64 10.23 6.55
C MET A 113 -4.76 8.72 6.71
N ARG A 114 -3.79 8.04 7.34
CA ARG A 114 -3.88 6.61 7.63
C ARG A 114 -5.05 6.28 8.56
N LYS A 115 -5.28 7.08 9.59
CA LYS A 115 -6.41 6.91 10.52
C LYS A 115 -7.75 7.10 9.80
N GLU A 116 -7.85 8.13 8.97
CA GLU A 116 -9.04 8.41 8.17
C GLU A 116 -9.32 7.29 7.17
N LEU A 117 -8.31 6.83 6.42
CA LEU A 117 -8.44 5.69 5.52
C LEU A 117 -8.89 4.43 6.26
N SER A 118 -8.33 4.14 7.44
CA SER A 118 -8.77 3.00 8.25
C SER A 118 -10.23 3.12 8.70
N SER A 119 -10.64 4.33 9.10
CA SER A 119 -12.04 4.59 9.50
C SER A 119 -12.99 4.42 8.32
N LEU A 120 -12.62 4.97 7.15
CA LEU A 120 -13.45 4.92 5.96
C LEU A 120 -13.57 3.49 5.41
N LYS A 121 -12.47 2.73 5.40
CA LYS A 121 -12.49 1.30 5.04
C LYS A 121 -13.42 0.49 5.92
N ARG A 122 -13.43 0.76 7.24
CA ARG A 122 -14.36 0.11 8.16
C ARG A 122 -15.81 0.45 7.85
N GLN A 123 -16.11 1.72 7.58
CA GLN A 123 -17.47 2.13 7.21
C GLN A 123 -17.95 1.47 5.92
N VAL A 124 -17.08 1.36 4.91
CA VAL A 124 -17.40 0.65 3.67
C VAL A 124 -17.71 -0.82 3.96
N GLN A 125 -16.87 -1.49 4.75
CA GLN A 125 -17.10 -2.87 5.15
C GLN A 125 -18.42 -3.06 5.92
N ASP A 126 -18.73 -2.18 6.86
CA ASP A 126 -19.98 -2.23 7.63
C ASP A 126 -21.20 -2.08 6.70
N LYS A 127 -21.10 -1.19 5.70
CA LYS A 127 -22.15 -0.98 4.70
C LYS A 127 -22.27 -2.15 3.73
N ASP A 128 -21.17 -2.76 3.33
CA ASP A 128 -21.18 -3.95 2.48
C ASP A 128 -21.84 -5.14 3.20
N ASN A 129 -21.60 -5.29 4.51
CA ASN A 129 -22.28 -6.28 5.34
C ASN A 129 -23.80 -6.01 5.42
N GLU A 130 -24.20 -4.75 5.68
CA GLU A 130 -25.62 -4.35 5.70
C GLU A 130 -26.32 -4.64 4.36
N ILE A 131 -25.64 -4.34 3.24
CA ILE A 131 -26.13 -4.66 1.90
C ILE A 131 -26.23 -6.17 1.69
N TYR A 132 -25.25 -6.94 2.16
CA TYR A 132 -25.23 -8.39 2.03
C TYR A 132 -26.40 -9.03 2.80
N GLU A 133 -26.61 -8.63 4.05
CA GLU A 133 -27.73 -9.10 4.88
C GLU A 133 -29.08 -8.74 4.25
N MET A 134 -29.24 -7.51 3.76
CA MET A 134 -30.48 -7.09 3.11
C MET A 134 -30.73 -7.87 1.81
N LYS A 135 -29.69 -8.16 1.02
CA LYS A 135 -29.81 -9.00 -0.18
C LYS A 135 -30.26 -10.43 0.16
N GLN A 136 -29.72 -11.03 1.22
CA GLN A 136 -30.16 -12.34 1.69
C GLN A 136 -31.64 -12.33 2.10
N CYS A 137 -32.07 -11.34 2.88
CA CYS A 137 -33.47 -11.22 3.28
C CYS A 137 -34.41 -11.09 2.07
N ILE A 138 -34.03 -10.31 1.06
CA ILE A 138 -34.80 -10.19 -0.19
C ILE A 138 -34.88 -11.54 -0.92
N GLN A 139 -33.78 -12.29 -0.98
CA GLN A 139 -33.76 -13.63 -1.59
C GLN A 139 -34.67 -14.61 -0.85
N ASP A 140 -34.60 -14.64 0.47
CA ASP A 140 -35.45 -15.50 1.32
C ASP A 140 -36.93 -15.16 1.16
N GLN A 141 -37.26 -13.86 1.13
CA GLN A 141 -38.62 -13.39 0.87
C GLN A 141 -39.10 -13.81 -0.52
N ALA A 142 -38.25 -13.69 -1.55
CA ALA A 142 -38.59 -14.11 -2.90
C ALA A 142 -38.87 -15.63 -2.98
N HIS A 143 -38.06 -16.44 -2.31
CA HIS A 143 -38.26 -17.89 -2.20
C HIS A 143 -39.57 -18.23 -1.47
N GLN A 144 -39.86 -17.54 -0.35
CA GLN A 144 -41.12 -17.71 0.38
C GLN A 144 -42.34 -17.36 -0.48
N ILE A 145 -42.28 -16.27 -1.25
CA ILE A 145 -43.34 -15.87 -2.19
C ILE A 145 -43.54 -16.95 -3.26
N GLN A 146 -42.47 -17.56 -3.77
CA GLN A 146 -42.54 -18.62 -4.78
C GLN A 146 -43.25 -19.87 -4.22
N ILE A 147 -42.89 -20.31 -3.01
CA ILE A 147 -43.57 -21.43 -2.32
C ILE A 147 -45.07 -21.16 -2.16
N LEU A 148 -45.43 -19.95 -1.71
CA LEU A 148 -46.84 -19.59 -1.52
C LEU A 148 -47.62 -19.53 -2.84
N ARG A 149 -46.98 -19.17 -3.96
CA ARG A 149 -47.63 -19.09 -5.28
C ARG A 149 -47.82 -20.43 -5.97
N HIS A 150 -46.85 -21.33 -5.86
CA HIS A 150 -46.81 -22.57 -6.65
C HIS A 150 -47.04 -23.84 -5.82
N GLY A 151 -47.18 -23.72 -4.50
CA GLY A 151 -47.12 -24.86 -3.58
C GLY A 151 -45.68 -25.31 -3.36
N PRO A 152 -45.41 -26.19 -2.36
CA PRO A 152 -44.12 -26.86 -2.28
C PRO A 152 -43.85 -27.60 -3.60
N PRO A 153 -42.59 -27.69 -4.07
CA PRO A 153 -42.29 -28.52 -5.23
C PRO A 153 -42.86 -29.93 -4.98
N SER A 154 -43.89 -30.29 -5.75
CA SER A 154 -44.45 -31.62 -5.72
C SER A 154 -43.43 -32.57 -6.35
N ASP A 155 -42.50 -33.08 -5.54
CA ASP A 155 -41.69 -34.26 -5.85
C ASP A 155 -42.54 -35.53 -5.80
N CYS A 156 -43.73 -35.49 -6.38
CA CYS A 156 -44.66 -36.61 -6.44
C CYS A 156 -45.55 -36.52 -7.68
N LEU A 157 -44.91 -36.48 -8.85
CA LEU A 157 -45.54 -36.91 -10.11
C LEU A 157 -44.55 -37.75 -10.90
N ASP A 158 -44.25 -38.95 -10.38
CA ASP A 158 -44.15 -40.09 -11.27
C ASP A 158 -45.56 -40.66 -11.43
N PRO A 159 -46.23 -40.52 -12.59
CA PRO A 159 -47.57 -41.06 -12.82
C PRO A 159 -47.64 -42.59 -12.80
N GLY A 160 -46.53 -43.30 -12.52
CA GLY A 160 -46.43 -44.76 -12.64
C GLY A 160 -46.63 -45.60 -11.37
N SER A 161 -46.71 -45.02 -10.16
CA SER A 161 -46.60 -45.84 -8.91
C SER A 161 -47.67 -45.64 -7.83
N CYS A 162 -48.86 -45.16 -8.18
CA CYS A 162 -49.99 -45.13 -7.23
C CYS A 162 -51.12 -46.09 -7.61
N TYR A 163 -50.89 -47.39 -7.40
CA TYR A 163 -51.95 -48.36 -7.14
C TYR A 163 -51.72 -49.05 -5.80
N ASN A 164 -51.99 -48.34 -4.70
CA ASN A 164 -52.58 -48.96 -3.51
C ASN A 164 -53.05 -47.89 -2.50
N THR A 165 -54.34 -47.59 -2.53
CA THR A 165 -55.03 -46.71 -1.57
C THR A 165 -55.27 -47.38 -0.20
N ARG A 166 -54.34 -48.21 0.30
CA ARG A 166 -54.49 -48.93 1.58
C ARG A 166 -53.37 -48.67 2.60
N ALA A 167 -52.47 -47.73 2.35
CA ALA A 167 -51.35 -47.43 3.26
C ALA A 167 -51.32 -45.97 3.75
N MET A 168 -52.48 -45.35 3.97
CA MET A 168 -52.59 -43.97 4.52
C MET A 168 -53.32 -43.93 5.89
N ILE A 169 -53.43 -45.05 6.58
CA ILE A 169 -53.91 -45.09 7.98
C ILE A 169 -52.91 -45.90 8.81
N GLU A 170 -51.66 -45.46 8.89
CA GLU A 170 -50.71 -45.95 9.91
C GLU A 170 -49.43 -45.11 9.99
N CYS A 171 -49.55 -43.77 10.03
CA CYS A 171 -48.40 -42.89 10.35
C CYS A 171 -48.71 -41.92 11.50
N LEU A 172 -49.48 -42.40 12.48
CA LEU A 172 -49.63 -41.77 13.79
C LEU A 172 -49.12 -42.75 14.85
N SER A 173 -47.80 -42.89 14.98
CA SER A 173 -47.07 -42.85 16.26
C SER A 173 -45.59 -43.26 16.15
N PRO A 174 -44.74 -42.80 17.10
CA PRO A 174 -43.29 -42.74 16.96
C PRO A 174 -42.58 -43.97 17.54
N GLY A 175 -41.46 -44.37 16.93
CA GLY A 175 -40.51 -45.27 17.59
C GLY A 175 -39.49 -45.93 16.66
N SER A 176 -38.20 -45.69 16.95
CA SER A 176 -37.04 -46.59 16.81
C SER A 176 -36.70 -47.17 15.42
N ILE A 177 -35.54 -46.80 14.83
CA ILE A 177 -34.27 -47.59 14.82
C ILE A 177 -34.44 -48.84 13.89
N THR A 178 -33.69 -49.07 12.81
CA THR A 178 -32.22 -49.04 12.62
C THR A 178 -31.86 -49.37 11.16
N ASP A 179 -30.63 -49.01 10.79
CA ASP A 179 -29.73 -49.69 9.84
C ASP A 179 -30.08 -49.78 8.35
N ILE A 180 -29.50 -48.86 7.56
CA ILE A 180 -29.11 -49.14 6.18
C ILE A 180 -27.58 -49.10 6.11
N PRO A 181 -26.89 -50.24 5.92
CA PRO A 181 -25.47 -50.24 5.59
C PRO A 181 -25.30 -50.15 4.06
N GLY A 182 -24.41 -49.26 3.62
CA GLY A 182 -23.77 -49.42 2.30
C GLY A 182 -24.08 -48.36 1.24
N LEU A 183 -23.75 -47.09 1.52
CA LEU A 183 -23.32 -46.17 0.46
C LEU A 183 -21.99 -45.55 0.88
N SER A 184 -20.92 -46.11 0.32
CA SER A 184 -19.56 -45.60 0.35
C SER A 184 -19.53 -44.21 -0.29
N PHE A 185 -19.37 -43.18 0.55
CA PHE A 185 -18.97 -41.85 0.15
C PHE A 185 -17.46 -41.87 -0.13
N ASP A 186 -17.06 -41.76 -1.40
CA ASP A 186 -15.70 -41.40 -1.78
C ASP A 186 -15.60 -39.87 -1.88
N PRO A 187 -14.87 -39.17 -0.99
CA PRO A 187 -14.51 -37.78 -1.20
C PRO A 187 -13.19 -37.74 -1.97
N SER A 188 -13.26 -37.56 -3.29
CA SER A 188 -12.09 -37.14 -4.08
C SER A 188 -11.79 -35.67 -3.82
N PRO A 189 -10.56 -35.30 -3.40
CA PRO A 189 -10.14 -33.91 -3.35
C PRO A 189 -9.68 -33.48 -4.75
N GLY A 190 -10.46 -32.60 -5.40
CA GLY A 190 -10.02 -31.90 -6.61
C GLY A 190 -9.01 -30.80 -6.26
N PRO A 191 -7.96 -30.57 -7.06
CA PRO A 191 -6.97 -29.53 -6.78
C PRO A 191 -7.54 -28.13 -7.07
N GLU A 192 -7.47 -27.27 -6.06
CA GLU A 192 -7.70 -25.84 -6.16
C GLU A 192 -6.66 -25.21 -7.10
N THR A 193 -7.11 -24.63 -8.20
CA THR A 193 -6.33 -23.66 -8.97
C THR A 193 -6.56 -22.27 -8.39
N PRO A 194 -5.51 -21.56 -7.94
CA PRO A 194 -5.66 -20.21 -7.40
C PRO A 194 -5.96 -19.18 -8.53
N PRO A 195 -6.73 -18.10 -8.26
CA PRO A 195 -7.25 -17.19 -9.29
C PRO A 195 -6.25 -16.19 -9.89
N TRP A 196 -4.94 -16.33 -9.68
CA TRP A 196 -3.94 -15.35 -10.14
C TRP A 196 -3.19 -15.75 -11.42
N ALA A 197 -3.50 -16.90 -12.01
CA ALA A 197 -2.84 -17.38 -13.23
C ALA A 197 -3.69 -17.11 -14.48
N LEU A 198 -3.91 -15.84 -14.83
CA LEU A 198 -4.38 -15.42 -16.16
C LEU A 198 -4.05 -13.94 -16.37
N GLY A 199 -3.09 -13.68 -17.27
CA GLY A 199 -3.00 -12.41 -18.00
C GLY A 199 -1.89 -11.45 -17.57
N ASP A 200 -0.66 -11.75 -17.99
CA ASP A 200 0.28 -10.72 -18.41
C ASP A 200 -0.35 -9.96 -19.60
N ASP A 201 -0.88 -8.76 -19.35
CA ASP A 201 -1.21 -7.81 -20.43
C ASP A 201 0.09 -7.13 -20.88
N PRO A 202 0.54 -7.33 -22.13
CA PRO A 202 1.66 -6.57 -22.67
C PRO A 202 1.22 -5.11 -22.85
N MET A 203 1.96 -4.23 -22.16
CA MET A 203 2.00 -2.79 -22.33
C MET A 203 1.68 -2.35 -23.78
N CYS A 204 0.48 -1.83 -24.03
CA CYS A 204 0.26 -0.99 -25.20
C CYS A 204 0.99 0.34 -25.00
N GLY A 205 1.91 0.61 -25.92
CA GLY A 205 2.79 1.76 -25.91
C GLY A 205 2.06 3.10 -25.93
N TRP A 206 2.60 4.02 -25.14
CA TRP A 206 2.45 5.45 -25.35
C TRP A 206 3.36 5.82 -26.52
N ASN A 207 2.78 6.04 -27.69
CA ASN A 207 3.44 6.78 -28.76
C ASN A 207 3.10 8.27 -28.61
N GLU A 208 4.15 9.05 -28.85
CA GLU A 208 4.33 10.50 -29.07
C GLU A 208 3.10 11.38 -29.33
#